data_AF-A0A3C0S0M3-F1
#
_entry.id   AF-A0A3C0S0M3-F1
#
_cell.length_a   1.000
_cell.length_b   1.000
_cell.length_c   1.000
_cell.angle_alpha   90.00
_cell.angle_beta   90.00
_cell.angle_gamma   90.00
#
_symmetry.space_group_name_H-M   'P 1'
#
loop_
_entity.id
_entity.type
_entity.pdbx_description
1 polymer ?
#
loop_
_entity_poly.entity_id
_entity_poly.type
_entity_poly.pdbx_seq_one_letter_code
_entity_poly.pdbx_strand_id
1 'polypeptide(L)' 'EILGGAIDSTLTRDVNLVLEDFPTITAQVKEGIIIATGNLEKSKIDTLKKRLEHIKPKGIDIKGVTSR' A
#
# COMPACT_ATOMS: atom_id res chain seq x y z
N GLU A 1 9.91 11.76 22.22
CA GLU A 1 9.39 10.45 21.78
C GLU A 1 9.47 10.32 20.26
N ILE A 2 9.94 9.18 19.72
CA ILE A 2 9.75 8.83 18.29
C ILE A 2 8.72 7.71 18.17
N LEU A 3 7.48 7.96 18.61
CA LEU A 3 6.42 6.95 18.64
C LEU A 3 5.62 6.84 17.33
N GLY A 4 6.09 7.44 16.23
CA GLY A 4 5.43 7.39 14.92
C GLY A 4 6.36 7.13 13.73
N GLY A 5 7.61 6.68 13.94
CA GLY A 5 8.57 6.50 12.84
C GLY A 5 8.82 5.05 12.44
N ALA A 6 8.85 4.13 13.42
CA ALA A 6 9.28 2.75 13.16
C ALA A 6 8.23 1.93 12.39
N ILE A 7 6.96 2.06 12.77
CA ILE A 7 5.86 1.33 12.13
C ILE A 7 5.66 1.78 10.68
N ASP A 8 5.65 3.09 10.43
CA ASP A 8 5.55 3.65 9.09
C ASP A 8 6.77 3.30 8.24
N SER A 9 7.98 3.24 8.82
CA SER A 9 9.19 2.85 8.10
C SER A 9 9.16 1.39 7.63
N THR A 10 8.71 0.47 8.48
CA THR A 10 8.54 -0.95 8.09
C THR A 10 7.44 -1.09 7.05
N LEU A 11 6.26 -0.51 7.30
CA LEU A 11 5.15 -0.52 6.33
C LEU A 11 5.58 0.06 4.97
N THR A 12 6.28 1.18 4.96
CA THR A 12 6.77 1.82 3.73
C THR A 12 7.73 0.93 2.97
N ARG A 13 8.60 0.19 3.67
CA ARG A 13 9.53 -0.74 3.05
C ARG A 13 8.79 -1.90 2.38
N ASP A 14 7.88 -2.55 3.10
CA ASP A 14 7.07 -3.64 2.54
C ASP A 14 6.16 -3.16 1.40
N VAL A 15 5.56 -1.99 1.53
CA VAL A 15 4.77 -1.37 0.46
C VAL A 15 5.63 -1.15 -0.77
N ASN A 16 6.83 -0.56 -0.65
CA ASN A 16 7.72 -0.36 -1.77
C ASN A 16 8.06 -1.68 -2.48
N LEU A 17 8.34 -2.76 -1.75
CA LEU A 17 8.58 -4.08 -2.35
C LEU A 17 7.38 -4.58 -3.15
N VAL A 18 6.16 -4.31 -2.69
CA VAL A 18 4.94 -4.64 -3.44
C VAL A 18 4.82 -3.77 -4.69
N LEU A 19 5.09 -2.46 -4.59
CA LEU A 19 5.02 -1.53 -5.71
C LEU A 19 6.06 -1.83 -6.81
N GLU A 20 7.17 -2.50 -6.50
CA GLU A 20 8.11 -2.98 -7.51
C GLU A 20 7.46 -3.97 -8.51
N ASP A 21 6.48 -4.77 -8.06
CA ASP A 21 5.67 -5.65 -8.94
C ASP A 21 4.55 -4.88 -9.68
N PHE A 22 4.25 -3.67 -9.22
CA PHE A 22 3.15 -2.82 -9.69
C PHE A 22 3.61 -1.39 -9.98
N PRO A 23 4.47 -1.16 -10.98
CA PRO A 23 5.03 0.17 -11.27
C PRO A 23 3.99 1.22 -11.68
N THR A 24 2.77 0.80 -12.02
CA THR A 24 1.65 1.70 -12.35
C THR A 24 0.86 2.15 -11.12
N ILE A 25 1.16 1.60 -9.94
CA ILE A 25 0.58 1.96 -8.66
C ILE A 25 1.61 2.67 -7.80
N THR A 26 1.15 3.69 -7.11
CA THR A 26 1.89 4.40 -6.07
C THR A 26 1.16 4.18 -4.77
N ALA A 27 1.88 3.95 -3.67
CA ALA A 27 1.28 3.90 -2.35
C ALA A 27 2.08 4.69 -1.33
N GLN A 28 1.38 5.33 -0.40
CA GLN A 28 1.94 6.18 0.64
C GLN A 28 1.43 5.72 2.00
N VAL A 29 2.32 5.65 2.99
CA VAL A 29 1.94 5.31 4.36
C VAL A 29 1.81 6.59 5.16
N LYS A 30 0.64 6.80 5.76
CA LYS A 30 0.34 7.96 6.60
C LYS A 30 -0.32 7.49 7.89
N GLU A 31 0.37 7.67 9.01
CA GLU A 31 -0.12 7.28 10.33
C GLU A 31 -0.50 5.79 10.42
N GLY A 32 0.25 4.93 9.72
CA GLY A 32 -0.03 3.50 9.57
C GLY A 32 -1.15 3.13 8.58
N ILE A 33 -1.75 4.09 7.88
CA ILE A 33 -2.73 3.85 6.80
C ILE A 33 -1.99 3.86 5.47
N ILE A 34 -2.17 2.81 4.66
CA ILE A 34 -1.61 2.72 3.31
C ILE A 34 -2.61 3.33 2.33
N ILE A 35 -2.21 4.34 1.60
CA ILE A 35 -3.01 5.04 0.60
C ILE A 35 -2.43 4.69 -0.78
N ALA A 36 -3.14 3.88 -1.55
CA ALA A 36 -2.74 3.46 -2.89
C ALA A 36 -3.51 4.22 -3.97
N THR A 37 -2.80 4.62 -5.02
CA THR A 37 -3.30 5.41 -6.15
C THR A 37 -2.70 4.90 -7.47
N GLY A 38 -3.50 4.89 -8.54
CA GLY A 38 -3.02 4.55 -9.88
C GLY A 38 -4.00 3.68 -10.66
N ASN A 39 -3.53 3.09 -11.75
CA ASN A 39 -4.33 2.22 -12.61
C ASN A 39 -3.81 0.79 -12.54
N LEU A 40 -4.70 -0.15 -12.20
CA LEU A 40 -4.36 -1.56 -12.08
C LEU A 40 -5.55 -2.42 -12.53
N GLU A 41 -5.28 -3.56 -13.16
CA GLU A 41 -6.33 -4.49 -13.57
C GLU A 41 -7.07 -5.07 -12.35
N LYS A 42 -8.38 -5.33 -12.45
CA LYS A 42 -9.16 -5.89 -11.32
C LYS A 42 -8.51 -7.12 -10.69
N SER A 43 -8.04 -8.06 -11.52
CA SER A 43 -7.36 -9.29 -11.06
C SER A 43 -6.11 -9.01 -10.22
N LYS A 44 -5.40 -7.92 -10.52
CA LYS A 44 -4.22 -7.48 -9.79
C LYS A 44 -4.59 -6.64 -8.56
N ILE A 45 -5.74 -5.94 -8.54
CA ILE A 45 -6.22 -5.21 -7.36
C ILE A 45 -6.44 -6.14 -6.18
N ASP A 46 -7.09 -7.30 -6.40
CA ASP A 46 -7.24 -8.31 -5.35
C ASP A 46 -5.88 -8.78 -4.80
N THR A 47 -4.91 -8.96 -5.70
CA THR A 47 -3.53 -9.34 -5.32
C THR A 47 -2.85 -8.24 -4.52
N LEU A 48 -2.91 -6.99 -4.98
CA LEU A 48 -2.36 -5.82 -4.30
C LEU A 48 -2.97 -5.69 -2.90
N LYS A 49 -4.30 -5.70 -2.81
CA LYS A 49 -5.02 -5.61 -1.53
C LYS A 49 -4.57 -6.70 -0.57
N LYS A 50 -4.50 -7.96 -1.02
CA LYS A 50 -4.05 -9.10 -0.20
C LYS A 50 -2.60 -8.94 0.27
N ARG A 51 -1.71 -8.42 -0.59
CA ARG A 51 -0.32 -8.10 -0.23
C ARG A 51 -0.27 -7.01 0.83
N LEU A 52 -1.03 -5.93 0.65
CA LEU A 52 -1.13 -4.81 1.60
C LEU A 52 -1.73 -5.25 2.94
N GLU A 53 -2.75 -6.11 2.96
CA GLU A 53 -3.34 -6.67 4.18
C GLU A 53 -2.34 -7.53 4.96
N HIS A 54 -1.44 -8.23 4.27
CA HIS A 54 -0.40 -9.05 4.91
C HIS A 54 0.59 -8.21 5.72
N ILE A 55 0.78 -6.94 5.35
CA ILE A 55 1.65 -5.98 6.05
C ILE A 55 0.98 -5.48 7.35
N LYS A 56 -0.27 -5.90 7.64
CA LYS A 56 -1.06 -5.50 8.81
C LYS A 56 -1.02 -3.99 9.08
N PRO A 57 -1.31 -3.15 8.07
CA PRO A 57 -1.45 -1.72 8.30
C PRO A 57 -2.63 -1.44 9.22
N LYS A 58 -2.67 -0.22 9.78
CA LYS A 58 -3.86 0.26 10.49
C LYS A 58 -5.06 0.42 9.55
N GLY A 59 -4.84 0.68 8.28
CA GLY A 59 -5.88 0.79 7.26
C GLY A 59 -5.32 0.76 5.85
N ILE A 60 -6.17 0.44 4.87
CA ILE A 60 -5.83 0.42 3.45
C ILE A 60 -6.87 1.25 2.71
N ASP A 61 -6.44 2.34 2.11
CA ASP A 61 -7.21 3.17 1.21
C ASP A 61 -6.76 2.90 -0.23
N ILE A 62 -7.57 2.14 -0.98
CA ILE A 62 -7.37 1.88 -2.41
C ILE A 62 -8.34 2.70 -3.25
N LYS A 63 -8.95 3.75 -2.71
CA LYS A 63 -9.96 4.54 -3.44
C LYS A 63 -9.36 5.25 -4.64
N GLY A 64 -8.06 5.54 -4.59
CA GLY A 64 -7.31 6.10 -5.70
C GLY A 64 -6.89 5.08 -6.75
N VAL A 65 -7.07 3.77 -6.51
CA VAL A 65 -6.77 2.72 -7.47
C VAL A 65 -7.98 2.52 -8.37
N THR A 66 -7.83 2.86 -9.64
CA THR A 66 -8.87 2.65 -10.65
C THR A 66 -8.65 1.36 -11.40
N SER A 67 -9.68 0.52 -11.39
CA SER A 67 -9.71 -0.70 -12.19
C SER A 67 -10.07 -0.38 -13.63
N ARG A 68 -9.20 -0.72 -14.58
CA ARG A 68 -9.53 -0.68 -16.01
C ARG A 68 -9.97 -2.04 -16.51
#